data_AF-A0A3S9FEB9-F1
#
_entry.id   AF-A0A3S9FEB9-F1
#
_cell.length_a   1.000
_cell.length_b   1.000
_cell.length_c   1.000
_cell.angle_alpha   90.00
_cell.angle_beta   90.00
_cell.angle_gamma   90.00
#
_symmetry.space_group_name_H-M   'P 1'
#
loop_
_entity.id
_entity.type
_entity.pdbx_description
1 polymer ?
#
loop_
_entity_poly.entity_id
_entity_poly.type
_entity_poly.pdbx_seq_one_letter_code
_entity_poly.pdbx_strand_id
1 'polypeptide(L)'
;MKHQTLDQLQAVARIESSAPHSEMTRDERIARWAELLDRNPERCLGAFRGTEHLHPEVRAMARGEGSAIAVAFEDPVLRASGLRDDTYGEAKRFFELNDWQLHDIVCDCHVGATMKARWAAARVRATIGGNRFLAWLRQRIMF
;
A
#
# COMPACT_ATOMS: atom_id res chain seq x y z
N MET A 1 38.73 -42.09 12.71
CA MET A 1 38.14 -42.18 11.36
C MET A 1 36.63 -42.06 11.47
N LYS A 2 36.03 -41.39 10.48
CA LYS A 2 34.64 -40.91 10.41
C LYS A 2 33.63 -42.04 10.32
N HIS A 3 32.52 -41.96 11.05
CA HIS A 3 31.21 -42.43 10.58
C HIS A 3 30.15 -41.41 11.00
N GLN A 4 29.65 -40.67 10.01
CA GLN A 4 28.41 -39.90 10.06
C GLN A 4 27.24 -40.88 9.98
N THR A 5 26.19 -40.68 10.77
CA THR A 5 24.82 -40.99 10.34
C THR A 5 23.92 -39.84 10.74
N LEU A 6 23.27 -39.29 9.71
CA LEU A 6 22.15 -38.37 9.77
C LEU A 6 21.01 -39.03 10.54
N ASP A 7 20.70 -38.56 11.74
CA ASP A 7 19.32 -38.51 12.25
C ASP A 7 19.27 -37.83 13.61
N GLN A 8 18.96 -36.54 13.61
CA GLN A 8 17.87 -35.97 14.40
C GLN A 8 17.75 -34.47 14.06
N LEU A 9 17.00 -34.24 12.99
CA LEU A 9 16.21 -33.03 12.81
C LEU A 9 15.27 -32.90 14.00
N GLN A 10 15.49 -31.91 14.87
CA GLN A 10 14.46 -31.02 15.44
C GLN A 10 15.01 -30.25 16.63
N ALA A 11 15.43 -29.01 16.37
CA ALA A 11 15.27 -27.90 17.29
C ALA A 11 15.41 -26.59 16.50
N VAL A 12 14.49 -26.36 15.55
CA VAL A 12 14.41 -25.06 14.89
C VAL A 12 13.84 -24.07 15.90
N ALA A 13 14.78 -23.29 16.45
CA ALA A 13 14.64 -21.91 16.89
C ALA A 13 13.62 -21.63 18.00
N ARG A 14 14.15 -21.51 19.22
CA ARG A 14 13.69 -20.46 20.15
C ARG A 14 13.79 -19.13 19.41
N ILE A 15 12.66 -18.45 19.20
CA ILE A 15 12.66 -17.00 18.92
C ILE A 15 11.71 -16.35 19.90
N GLU A 16 12.33 -15.86 20.97
CA GLU A 16 12.03 -14.68 21.78
C GLU A 16 10.76 -13.90 21.32
N SER A 17 9.67 -13.97 22.07
CA SER A 17 9.28 -12.95 23.08
C SER A 17 9.36 -11.49 22.60
N SER A 18 8.19 -10.91 22.30
CA SER A 18 7.86 -9.47 22.41
C SER A 18 8.83 -8.46 21.78
N ALA A 19 8.79 -8.30 20.46
CA ALA A 19 9.13 -7.03 19.82
C ALA A 19 7.87 -6.13 19.78
N PRO A 20 7.96 -4.80 19.98
CA PRO A 20 6.86 -3.92 19.62
C PRO A 20 6.54 -4.22 18.15
N HIS A 21 5.27 -4.30 17.76
CA HIS A 21 4.92 -4.41 16.35
C HIS A 21 5.64 -3.25 15.65
N SER A 22 6.71 -3.54 14.88
CA SER A 22 7.44 -2.49 14.17
C SER A 22 6.41 -1.76 13.34
N GLU A 23 6.19 -0.49 13.66
CA GLU A 23 5.27 0.36 12.92
C GLU A 23 5.66 0.29 11.44
N MET A 24 4.70 -0.02 10.56
CA MET A 24 4.99 -0.17 9.14
C MET A 24 5.64 1.11 8.62
N THR A 25 6.80 0.96 7.99
CA THR A 25 7.45 2.05 7.29
C THR A 25 6.55 2.61 6.19
N ARG A 26 6.83 3.83 5.74
CA ARG A 26 6.15 4.42 4.57
C ARG A 26 6.11 3.48 3.37
N ASP A 27 7.24 2.85 3.04
CA ASP A 27 7.33 1.98 1.87
C ASP A 27 6.51 0.70 2.03
N GLU A 28 6.51 0.10 3.22
CA GLU A 28 5.68 -1.08 3.49
C GLU A 28 4.19 -0.76 3.38
N ARG A 29 3.77 0.43 3.82
CA ARG A 29 2.39 0.91 3.65
C ARG A 29 2.04 1.07 2.17
N ILE A 30 2.88 1.75 1.39
CA ILE A 30 2.70 1.90 -0.07
C ILE A 30 2.66 0.54 -0.77
N ALA A 31 3.59 -0.34 -0.44
CA ALA A 31 3.71 -1.63 -1.10
C ALA A 31 2.51 -2.54 -0.78
N ARG A 32 2.04 -2.53 0.48
CA ARG A 32 0.81 -3.20 0.86
C ARG A 32 -0.40 -2.64 0.13
N TRP A 33 -0.51 -1.33 -0.03
CA TRP A 33 -1.58 -0.72 -0.79
C TRP A 33 -1.60 -1.20 -2.25
N ALA A 34 -0.43 -1.24 -2.90
CA ALA A 34 -0.32 -1.78 -4.25
C ALA A 34 -0.71 -3.27 -4.33
N GLU A 35 -0.35 -4.08 -3.33
CA GLU A 35 -0.74 -5.49 -3.25
C GLU A 35 -2.27 -5.67 -3.12
N LEU A 36 -2.94 -4.83 -2.31
CA LEU A 36 -4.39 -4.86 -2.17
C LEU A 36 -5.10 -4.61 -3.50
N LEU A 37 -4.61 -3.64 -4.27
CA LEU A 37 -5.13 -3.31 -5.59
C LEU A 37 -4.91 -4.46 -6.59
N ASP A 38 -3.78 -5.16 -6.50
CA ASP A 38 -3.44 -6.29 -7.37
C ASP A 38 -4.22 -7.58 -7.06
N ARG A 39 -4.91 -7.69 -5.92
CA ARG A 39 -5.78 -8.84 -5.63
C ARG A 39 -6.92 -8.98 -6.64
N ASN A 40 -7.39 -7.86 -7.20
CA ASN A 40 -8.37 -7.84 -8.28
C ASN A 40 -8.01 -6.75 -9.29
N PRO A 41 -7.04 -7.02 -10.19
CA PRO A 41 -6.45 -6.00 -11.07
C PRO A 41 -7.45 -5.41 -12.08
N GLU A 42 -8.53 -6.15 -12.37
CA GLU A 42 -9.59 -5.75 -13.29
C GLU A 42 -10.72 -4.94 -12.63
N ARG A 43 -10.74 -4.85 -11.28
CA ARG A 43 -11.75 -4.08 -10.55
C ARG A 43 -11.76 -2.63 -11.06
N CYS A 44 -12.97 -2.15 -11.34
CA CYS A 44 -13.22 -0.76 -11.68
C CYS A 44 -13.30 0.05 -10.39
N LEU A 45 -12.43 1.06 -10.26
CA LEU A 45 -12.33 1.93 -9.08
C LEU A 45 -12.78 3.33 -9.43
N GLY A 46 -13.51 3.98 -8.53
CA GLY A 46 -13.92 5.38 -8.69
C GLY A 46 -12.73 6.33 -8.66
N ALA A 47 -12.66 7.26 -9.62
CA ALA A 47 -11.69 8.35 -9.61
C ALA A 47 -12.24 9.56 -8.85
N PHE A 48 -11.35 10.33 -8.24
CA PHE A 48 -11.71 11.59 -7.61
C PHE A 48 -11.82 12.67 -8.69
N ARG A 49 -12.92 13.43 -8.67
CA ARG A 49 -13.15 14.48 -9.66
C ARG A 49 -12.35 15.74 -9.37
N GLY A 50 -11.53 16.15 -10.33
CA GLY A 50 -10.91 17.48 -10.38
C GLY A 50 -10.07 17.83 -9.16
N THR A 51 -9.34 16.86 -8.59
CA THR A 51 -8.50 17.11 -7.39
C THR A 51 -7.48 18.24 -7.60
N GLU A 52 -7.05 18.47 -8.83
CA GLU A 52 -6.18 19.58 -9.25
C GLU A 52 -6.85 20.95 -9.15
N HIS A 53 -8.19 21.01 -9.16
CA HIS A 53 -8.96 22.25 -9.13
C HIS A 53 -9.59 22.53 -7.77
N LEU A 54 -9.65 21.52 -6.90
CA LEU A 54 -10.19 21.68 -5.56
C LEU A 54 -9.27 22.53 -4.67
N HIS A 55 -9.88 23.44 -3.91
CA HIS A 55 -9.19 24.14 -2.82
C HIS A 55 -8.59 23.13 -1.82
N PRO A 56 -7.39 23.33 -1.27
CA PRO A 56 -6.70 22.32 -0.45
C PRO A 56 -7.53 21.75 0.70
N GLU A 57 -8.31 22.57 1.39
CA GLU A 57 -9.19 22.13 2.49
C GLU A 57 -10.33 21.23 2.00
N VAL A 58 -10.98 21.62 0.90
CA VAL A 58 -12.05 20.83 0.26
C VAL A 58 -11.49 19.52 -0.28
N ARG A 59 -10.31 19.57 -0.91
CA ARG A 59 -9.60 18.40 -1.39
C ARG A 59 -9.30 17.44 -0.25
N ALA A 60 -8.78 17.94 0.87
CA ALA A 60 -8.43 17.09 2.01
C ALA A 60 -9.63 16.32 2.57
N MET A 61 -10.83 16.89 2.52
CA MET A 61 -12.07 16.26 2.98
C MET A 61 -12.71 15.34 1.94
N ALA A 62 -12.27 15.38 0.68
CA ALA A 62 -12.87 14.60 -0.39
C ALA A 62 -12.76 13.09 -0.11
N ARG A 63 -13.83 12.36 -0.47
CA ARG A 63 -13.90 10.90 -0.45
C ARG A 63 -14.41 10.41 -1.80
N GLY A 64 -13.96 9.21 -2.18
CA GLY A 64 -14.40 8.54 -3.40
C GLY A 64 -14.88 7.14 -3.08
N GLU A 65 -16.16 6.86 -3.32
CA GLU A 65 -16.73 5.53 -3.14
C GLU A 65 -16.08 4.53 -4.11
N GLY A 66 -15.70 3.36 -3.59
CA GLY A 66 -15.01 2.34 -4.39
C GLY A 66 -13.69 2.80 -4.99
N SER A 67 -13.07 3.86 -4.46
CA SER A 67 -11.81 4.41 -4.94
C SER A 67 -10.59 3.57 -4.52
N ALA A 68 -9.43 3.89 -5.07
CA ALA A 68 -8.17 3.28 -4.64
C ALA A 68 -7.88 3.54 -3.15
N ILE A 69 -8.28 4.70 -2.60
CA ILE A 69 -8.12 5.01 -1.17
C ILE A 69 -9.06 4.15 -0.33
N ALA A 70 -10.30 3.95 -0.77
CA ALA A 70 -11.23 3.06 -0.07
C ALA A 70 -10.70 1.62 0.02
N VAL A 71 -10.05 1.11 -1.04
CA VAL A 71 -9.38 -0.22 -1.01
C VAL A 71 -8.29 -0.29 0.06
N ALA A 72 -7.51 0.78 0.26
CA ALA A 72 -6.54 0.82 1.35
C ALA A 72 -7.23 0.82 2.72
N PHE A 73 -8.30 1.59 2.88
CA PHE A 73 -9.03 1.70 4.14
C PHE A 73 -9.80 0.44 4.52
N GLU A 74 -10.24 -0.36 3.55
CA GLU A 74 -10.86 -1.67 3.77
C GLU A 74 -9.88 -2.67 4.41
N ASP A 75 -8.57 -2.44 4.36
CA ASP A 75 -7.57 -3.36 4.89
C ASP A 75 -7.34 -3.19 6.41
N PRO A 76 -7.56 -4.24 7.21
CA PRO A 76 -7.46 -4.15 8.66
C PRO A 76 -6.04 -3.90 9.16
N VAL A 77 -5.01 -4.29 8.41
CA VAL A 77 -3.61 -4.07 8.81
C VAL A 77 -3.22 -2.63 8.58
N LEU A 78 -3.59 -2.01 7.45
CA LEU A 78 -3.34 -0.58 7.24
C LEU A 78 -4.08 0.28 8.27
N ARG A 79 -5.30 -0.10 8.65
CA ARG A 79 -6.04 0.54 9.73
C ARG A 79 -5.35 0.38 11.09
N ALA A 80 -4.93 -0.84 11.44
CA ALA A 80 -4.19 -1.09 12.68
C ALA A 80 -2.87 -0.33 12.74
N SER A 81 -2.24 -0.08 11.59
CA SER A 81 -1.03 0.74 11.44
C SER A 81 -1.30 2.25 11.44
N GLY A 82 -2.55 2.70 11.58
CA GLY A 82 -2.90 4.11 11.79
C GLY A 82 -3.59 4.83 10.62
N LEU A 83 -4.14 4.11 9.63
CA LEU A 83 -5.02 4.69 8.60
C LEU A 83 -6.44 4.86 9.19
N ARG A 84 -6.87 6.12 9.38
CA ARG A 84 -8.08 6.44 10.17
C ARG A 84 -9.36 6.48 9.36
N ASP A 85 -9.28 6.93 8.11
CA ASP A 85 -10.38 6.99 7.15
C ASP A 85 -9.89 6.94 5.69
N ASP A 86 -10.83 7.06 4.75
CA ASP A 86 -10.62 7.02 3.30
C ASP A 86 -10.66 8.40 2.64
N THR A 87 -10.42 9.48 3.40
CA THR A 87 -10.29 10.82 2.81
C THR A 87 -8.97 10.98 2.06
N TYR A 88 -8.98 11.89 1.08
CA TYR A 88 -7.76 12.29 0.37
C TYR A 88 -6.69 12.81 1.35
N GLY A 89 -7.08 13.66 2.32
CA GLY A 89 -6.16 14.24 3.29
C GLY A 89 -5.54 13.19 4.21
N GLU A 90 -6.34 12.22 4.66
CA GLU A 90 -5.84 11.12 5.48
C GLU A 90 -4.92 10.18 4.69
N ALA A 91 -5.26 9.84 3.45
CA ALA A 91 -4.38 9.06 2.58
C ALA A 91 -3.05 9.79 2.35
N LYS A 92 -3.08 11.09 2.09
CA LYS A 92 -1.89 11.93 1.93
C LYS A 92 -0.99 11.86 3.18
N ARG A 93 -1.58 12.06 4.36
CA ARG A 93 -0.87 12.00 5.66
C ARG A 93 -0.31 10.62 5.93
N PHE A 94 -1.15 9.59 5.83
CA PHE A 94 -0.81 8.22 6.20
C PHE A 94 0.23 7.62 5.26
N PHE A 95 0.11 7.81 3.96
CA PHE A 95 1.10 7.28 3.00
C PHE A 95 2.30 8.22 2.79
N GLU A 96 2.34 9.36 3.50
CA GLU A 96 3.36 10.40 3.35
C GLU A 96 3.58 10.75 1.87
N LEU A 97 2.46 11.02 1.18
CA LEU A 97 2.43 11.44 -0.20
C LEU A 97 2.34 12.96 -0.26
N ASN A 98 2.92 13.54 -1.30
CA ASN A 98 2.57 14.91 -1.67
C ASN A 98 1.29 14.94 -2.53
N ASP A 99 0.70 16.12 -2.73
CA ASP A 99 -0.53 16.25 -3.53
C ASP A 99 -0.32 15.76 -4.97
N TRP A 100 0.84 16.01 -5.58
CA TRP A 100 1.14 15.55 -6.94
C TRP A 100 1.12 14.02 -7.06
N GLN A 101 1.73 13.32 -6.11
CA GLN A 101 1.75 11.85 -6.09
C GLN A 101 0.35 11.29 -5.88
N LEU A 102 -0.41 11.81 -4.91
CA LEU A 102 -1.75 11.30 -4.65
C LEU A 102 -2.72 11.64 -5.79
N HIS A 103 -2.60 12.84 -6.37
CA HIS A 103 -3.32 13.24 -7.57
C HIS A 103 -3.07 12.27 -8.74
N ASP A 104 -1.81 11.92 -9.01
CA ASP A 104 -1.43 10.97 -10.08
C ASP A 104 -1.97 9.55 -9.83
N ILE A 105 -2.33 9.20 -8.58
CA ILE A 105 -2.93 7.90 -8.24
C ILE A 105 -4.45 7.91 -8.40
N VAL A 106 -5.15 9.02 -8.11
CA VAL A 106 -6.61 8.98 -7.90
C VAL A 106 -7.44 9.89 -8.81
N CYS A 107 -6.83 10.84 -9.52
CA CYS A 107 -7.60 11.86 -10.23
C CYS A 107 -8.21 11.37 -11.55
N ASP A 108 -9.42 11.86 -11.85
CA ASP A 108 -10.13 11.57 -13.08
C ASP A 108 -9.48 12.17 -14.34
N CYS A 109 -8.65 13.20 -14.21
CA CYS A 109 -7.97 13.79 -15.38
C CYS A 109 -7.03 12.82 -16.13
N HIS A 110 -6.58 11.74 -15.47
CA HIS A 110 -5.70 10.73 -16.08
C HIS A 110 -6.45 9.55 -16.70
N VAL A 111 -7.69 9.29 -16.27
CA VAL A 111 -8.38 8.01 -16.50
C VAL A 111 -9.88 8.13 -16.80
N GLY A 112 -10.45 9.33 -16.68
CA GLY A 112 -11.88 9.56 -16.66
C GLY A 112 -12.51 9.18 -15.32
N ALA A 113 -13.82 8.94 -15.30
CA ALA A 113 -14.58 8.72 -14.07
C ALA A 113 -14.14 7.50 -13.24
N THR A 114 -13.46 6.53 -13.87
CA THR A 114 -13.03 5.29 -13.23
C THR A 114 -11.70 4.81 -13.76
N MET A 115 -10.96 4.06 -12.94
CA MET A 115 -9.69 3.42 -13.32
C MET A 115 -9.67 1.92 -13.00
N LYS A 116 -8.82 1.17 -13.69
CA LYS A 116 -8.54 -0.23 -13.34
C LYS A 116 -7.62 -0.29 -12.12
N ALA A 117 -7.86 -1.23 -11.21
CA ALA A 117 -7.03 -1.39 -10.02
C ALA A 117 -5.54 -1.60 -10.35
N ARG A 118 -5.21 -2.32 -11.44
CA ARG A 118 -3.81 -2.45 -11.91
C ARG A 118 -3.15 -1.12 -12.26
N TRP A 119 -3.92 -0.14 -12.76
CA TRP A 119 -3.40 1.18 -13.10
C TRP A 119 -3.05 1.94 -11.81
N ALA A 120 -3.96 1.93 -10.84
CA ALA A 120 -3.72 2.53 -9.53
C ALA A 120 -2.53 1.86 -8.82
N ALA A 121 -2.42 0.53 -8.85
CA ALA A 121 -1.32 -0.20 -8.25
C ALA A 121 0.05 0.21 -8.82
N ALA A 122 0.14 0.37 -10.14
CA ALA A 122 1.35 0.85 -10.80
C ALA A 122 1.75 2.26 -10.34
N ARG A 123 0.77 3.17 -10.21
CA ARG A 123 0.99 4.55 -9.74
C ARG A 123 1.41 4.61 -8.29
N VAL A 124 0.77 3.81 -7.43
CA VAL A 124 1.16 3.65 -6.02
C VAL A 124 2.62 3.20 -5.91
N ARG A 125 3.05 2.21 -6.70
CA ARG A 125 4.46 1.75 -6.73
C ARG A 125 5.42 2.80 -7.26
N ALA A 126 5.01 3.64 -8.19
CA ALA A 126 5.90 4.69 -8.70
C ALA A 126 6.26 5.73 -7.61
N THR A 127 5.52 5.79 -6.50
CA THR A 127 5.84 6.67 -5.35
C THR A 127 6.97 6.18 -4.46
N ILE A 128 7.43 4.95 -4.66
CA ILE A 128 8.63 4.38 -4.04
C ILE A 128 9.70 4.24 -5.13
N GLY A 129 10.91 4.73 -4.87
CA GLY A 129 11.99 4.66 -5.85
C GLY A 129 12.26 3.23 -6.31
N GLY A 130 12.52 3.01 -7.61
CA GLY A 130 12.53 1.68 -8.24
C GLY A 130 13.40 0.62 -7.54
N ASN A 131 14.53 1.01 -6.94
CA ASN A 131 15.39 0.08 -6.20
C ASN A 131 14.79 -0.39 -4.86
N ARG A 132 13.97 0.46 -4.20
CA ARG A 132 13.32 0.17 -2.90
C ARG A 132 12.15 -0.80 -3.07
N PHE A 133 11.37 -0.65 -4.15
CA PHE A 133 10.26 -1.54 -4.45
C PHE A 133 10.72 -2.98 -4.74
N LEU A 134 11.77 -3.14 -5.55
CA LEU A 134 12.33 -4.44 -5.88
C LEU A 134 12.96 -5.12 -4.65
N ALA A 135 13.61 -4.36 -3.78
CA ALA A 135 14.17 -4.88 -2.53
C ALA A 135 13.08 -5.40 -1.58
N TRP A 136 11.96 -4.69 -1.45
CA TRP A 136 10.83 -5.13 -0.64
C TRP A 136 10.13 -6.38 -1.22
N LEU A 137 9.90 -6.41 -2.54
CA LEU A 137 9.34 -7.59 -3.22
C LEU A 137 10.17 -8.86 -2.96
N ARG A 138 11.51 -8.73 -3.01
CA ARG A 138 12.43 -9.85 -2.75
C ARG A 138 12.33 -10.38 -1.32
N GLN A 139 12.13 -9.52 -0.33
CA GLN A 139 11.96 -9.96 1.06
C GLN A 139 10.68 -10.77 1.28
N ARG A 140 9.62 -10.56 0.49
CA ARG A 140 8.36 -11.32 0.60
C ARG A 140 8.33 -12.61 -0.21
N ILE A 141 9.11 -12.73 -1.28
CA ILE A 141 9.17 -13.98 -2.09
C ILE A 141 10.02 -15.06 -1.41
N MET A 142 10.86 -14.70 -0.43
CA MET A 142 11.69 -15.65 0.33
C MET A 142 11.00 -16.25 1.58
N PHE A 143 9.67 -16.13 1.70
CA PHE A 143 8.86 -16.78 2.74
C PHE A 143 7.65 -17.51 2.15
#